data_AF-A6N0G7-F1
#
_entry.id   AF-A6N0G7-F1
#
_cell.length_a   1.000
_cell.length_b   1.000
_cell.length_c   1.000
_cell.angle_alpha   90.00
_cell.angle_beta   90.00
_cell.angle_gamma   90.00
#
_symmetry.space_group_name_H-M   'P 1'
#
loop_
_entity.id
_entity.type
_entity.pdbx_description
1 polymer ?
#
loop_
_entity_poly.entity_id
_entity_poly.type
_entity_poly.pdbx_seq_one_letter_code
_entity_poly.pdbx_strand_id
1 'polypeptide(L)' 'PTHAIAAAIREAMECKRTGEKKVILMAMCGHGHFDLASYEKYLRGDMVDLSHSDEKLQEALAAVPKI' A
#
# COMPACT_ATOMS: atom_id res chain seq x y z
N PRO A 1 -3.45 5.59 3.37
CA PRO A 1 -2.62 6.59 2.66
C PRO A 1 -1.11 6.25 2.56
N THR A 2 -0.57 5.38 3.42
CA THR A 2 0.88 5.15 3.62
C THR A 2 1.65 4.75 2.36
N HIS A 3 1.08 3.92 1.48
CA HIS A 3 1.72 3.53 0.21
C HIS A 3 2.00 4.73 -0.72
N ALA A 4 1.04 5.64 -0.82
CA ALA A 4 1.18 6.84 -1.63
C ALA A 4 2.24 7.78 -1.01
N ILE A 5 2.28 7.88 0.32
CA ILE A 5 3.29 8.67 1.05
C ILE A 5 4.69 8.11 0.77
N ALA A 6 4.86 6.80 0.85
CA ALA A 6 6.13 6.14 0.54
C ALA A 6 6.58 6.39 -0.91
N ALA A 7 5.66 6.39 -1.87
CA ALA A 7 5.96 6.71 -3.26
C ALA A 7 6.38 8.19 -3.42
N ALA A 8 5.66 9.12 -2.79
CA ALA A 8 6.00 10.55 -2.82
C ALA A 8 7.39 10.83 -2.22
N ILE A 9 7.75 10.15 -1.12
CA ILE A 9 9.08 10.25 -0.52
C ILE A 9 10.16 9.75 -1.47
N ARG A 10 9.95 8.60 -2.13
CA ARG A 10 10.91 8.07 -3.11
C ARG A 10 11.13 9.04 -4.26
N GLU A 11 10.05 9.63 -4.80
CA GLU A 11 10.15 10.63 -5.87
C GLU A 11 10.89 11.89 -5.40
N ALA A 12 10.62 12.36 -4.17
CA ALA A 12 11.33 13.51 -3.60
C ALA A 12 12.84 13.23 -3.42
N MET A 13 13.20 12.01 -3.02
CA MET A 13 14.61 11.59 -2.91
C MET A 13 15.30 11.52 -4.27
N GLU A 14 14.59 11.10 -5.32
CA GLU A 14 15.12 11.10 -6.68
C GLU A 14 15.34 12.54 -7.17
N CYS A 15 14.39 13.45 -6.95
CA CYS A 15 14.55 14.88 -7.25
C CYS A 15 15.77 15.49 -6.55
N LYS A 16 16.01 15.11 -5.28
CA LYS A 16 17.20 15.52 -4.54
C LYS A 16 18.49 15.00 -5.18
N ARG A 17 18.49 13.76 -5.68
CA ARG A 17 19.64 13.12 -6.33
C ARG A 17 19.96 13.75 -7.69
N THR A 18 18.93 14.10 -8.46
CA THR A 18 19.07 14.66 -9.81
C THR A 18 19.18 16.18 -9.85
N GLY A 19 18.76 16.86 -8.78
CA GLY A 19 18.65 18.32 -8.73
C GLY A 19 17.41 18.87 -9.42
N GLU A 20 16.50 18.00 -9.88
CA GLU A 20 15.27 18.40 -10.56
C GLU A 20 14.25 18.96 -9.57
N LYS A 21 13.61 20.07 -9.92
CA LYS A 21 12.53 20.67 -9.12
C LYS A 21 11.18 20.20 -9.64
N LYS A 22 10.47 19.38 -8.86
CA LYS A 22 9.11 18.91 -9.16
C LYS A 22 8.12 19.32 -8.08
N VAL A 23 6.85 19.47 -8.47
CA VAL A 23 5.72 19.50 -7.56
C VAL A 23 5.14 18.08 -7.48
N ILE A 24 5.09 17.52 -6.28
CA ILE A 24 4.58 16.16 -6.05
C ILE A 24 3.19 16.27 -5.40
N LEU A 25 2.15 15.91 -6.17
CA LEU A 25 0.79 15.80 -5.66
C LEU A 25 0.48 14.34 -5.33
N MET A 26 -0.15 14.10 -4.19
CA MET A 26 -0.53 12.77 -3.73
C MET A 26 -1.94 12.81 -3.16
N ALA A 27 -2.74 11.78 -3.46
CA ALA A 27 -4.06 11.60 -2.86
C ALA A 27 -3.96 11.16 -1.39
N MET A 28 -4.39 12.01 -0.46
CA MET A 28 -4.59 11.63 0.95
C MET A 28 -5.98 11.00 1.11
N CYS A 29 -6.07 9.69 0.89
CA CYS A 29 -7.35 8.97 0.83
C CYS A 29 -8.06 8.76 2.18
N GLY A 30 -7.49 9.20 3.30
CA GLY A 30 -8.03 8.96 4.65
C GLY A 30 -6.97 9.06 5.74
N HIS A 31 -7.35 8.69 6.98
CA HIS A 31 -6.50 8.73 8.17
C HIS A 31 -6.36 7.36 8.85
N GLY A 32 -5.31 7.17 9.65
CA GLY A 32 -5.01 5.87 10.29
C GLY A 32 -5.67 5.61 11.66
N HIS A 33 -6.61 6.45 12.12
CA HIS A 33 -7.16 6.35 13.49
C HIS A 33 -7.74 4.98 13.85
N PHE A 34 -8.41 4.32 12.90
CA PHE A 34 -8.98 2.97 13.09
C PHE A 34 -8.03 1.84 12.65
N ASP A 35 -6.88 2.17 12.07
CA ASP A 35 -5.87 1.21 11.62
C ASP A 35 -4.77 0.98 12.67
N LEU A 36 -4.88 1.57 13.86
CA LEU A 36 -3.82 1.54 14.89
C LEU A 36 -3.40 0.12 15.29
N ALA A 37 -4.36 -0.82 15.37
CA ALA A 37 -4.04 -2.23 15.64
C ALA A 37 -3.19 -2.87 14.53
N SER A 38 -3.41 -2.48 13.27
CA SER A 38 -2.60 -2.94 12.14
C SER A 38 -1.20 -2.33 12.17
N TYR A 39 -1.07 -1.04 12.51
CA TYR A 39 0.23 -0.40 12.72
C TYR A 39 1.01 -1.07 13.86
N GLU A 40 0.36 -1.37 14.98
CA GLU A 40 0.99 -2.04 16.11
C GLU A 40 1.55 -3.41 15.71
N LYS A 41 0.75 -4.24 15.03
CA LYS A 41 1.22 -5.54 14.53
C LYS A 41 2.42 -5.42 13.60
N TYR A 42 2.39 -4.46 12.67
CA TYR A 42 3.51 -4.20 11.77
C TYR A 42 4.78 -3.79 12.53
N LEU A 43 4.66 -2.82 13.45
CA LEU A 43 5.80 -2.27 14.19
C LEU A 43 6.40 -3.28 15.19
N ARG A 44 5.61 -4.22 15.71
CA ARG A 44 6.09 -5.33 16.53
C ARG A 44 6.71 -6.47 15.71
N GLY A 45 6.54 -6.47 14.40
CA GLY A 45 6.96 -7.57 13.53
C GLY A 45 6.00 -8.77 13.51
N ASP A 46 4.80 -8.63 14.08
CA ASP A 46 3.79 -9.68 14.21
C ASP A 46 2.87 -9.78 12.97
N MET A 47 3.07 -8.92 11.98
CA MET A 47 2.26 -8.92 10.76
C MET A 47 2.63 -10.11 9.87
N VAL A 48 1.63 -10.94 9.56
CA VAL A 48 1.78 -12.11 8.70
C VAL A 48 1.34 -11.78 7.29
N ASP A 49 2.17 -12.11 6.31
CA ASP A 49 1.79 -12.11 4.90
C ASP A 49 0.95 -13.36 4.61
N LEU A 50 -0.35 -13.17 4.40
CA LEU A 50 -1.27 -14.26 4.13
C LEU A 50 -1.24 -14.56 2.63
N SER A 51 -0.71 -15.73 2.26
CA SER A 51 -0.86 -16.26 0.92
C SER A 51 -2.15 -17.06 0.79
N HIS A 52 -2.72 -17.06 -0.41
CA HIS A 52 -3.81 -17.94 -0.80
C HIS A 52 -3.29 -19.00 -1.78
N SER A 53 -3.85 -20.22 -1.73
CA SER A 53 -3.55 -21.20 -2.78
C SER A 53 -4.19 -20.76 -4.09
N ASP A 54 -3.51 -21.05 -5.20
CA ASP A 54 -4.02 -20.76 -6.54
C ASP A 54 -5.41 -21.39 -6.75
N GLU A 55 -5.64 -22.58 -6.21
CA GLU A 55 -6.92 -23.29 -6.29
C GLU A 55 -8.07 -22.47 -5.67
N LYS A 56 -7.89 -21.94 -4.46
CA LYS A 56 -8.89 -21.10 -3.78
C LYS A 56 -9.11 -19.78 -4.51
N LEU A 57 -8.06 -19.24 -5.11
CA LEU A 57 -8.16 -18.04 -5.93
C LEU A 57 -8.99 -18.32 -7.19
N GLN A 58 -8.74 -19.42 -7.90
CA GLN A 58 -9.50 -19.79 -9.09
C GLN A 58 -10.97 -20.08 -8.77
N GLU A 59 -11.25 -20.77 -7.67
CA GLU A 59 -12.61 -21.02 -7.19
C GLU A 59 -13.38 -19.71 -6.95
N ALA A 60 -12.76 -18.75 -6.24
CA ALA A 60 -13.36 -17.45 -5.99
C ALA A 60 -13.59 -16.64 -7.28
N LEU A 61 -12.63 -16.68 -8.21
CA LEU A 61 -12.75 -16.00 -9.50
C LEU A 61 -13.86 -16.60 -10.38
N ALA A 62 -14.08 -17.91 -10.32
CA ALA A 62 -15.16 -18.57 -11.07
C ALA A 62 -16.56 -18.11 -10.62
N ALA A 63 -16.71 -17.66 -9.37
CA ALA A 63 -17.96 -17.14 -8.84
C ALA A 63 -18.25 -15.68 -9.23
N VAL A 64 -17.28 -14.98 -9.84
CA VAL A 64 -17.48 -13.60 -10.29
C VAL A 64 -18.38 -13.58 -11.54
N PRO A 65 -19.50 -12.84 -11.54
CA PRO A 65 -20.37 -12.75 -12.72
C PRO A 65 -19.63 -12.19 -13.94
N LYS A 66 -19.81 -12.83 -15.10
CA LYS A 66 -19.33 -12.31 -16.37
C LYS A 66 -20.37 -11.37 -16.96
N ILE A 67 -19.96 -10.13 -17.23
CA ILE A 67 -20.74 -9.09 -17.91
C ILE A 67 -20.30 -9.04 -19.36
#